data_AF-A0A1H0KPL8-F1
#
_entry.id   AF-A0A1H0KPL8-F1
#
_cell.length_a   1.000
_cell.length_b   1.000
_cell.length_c   1.000
_cell.angle_alpha   90.00
_cell.angle_beta   90.00
_cell.angle_gamma   90.00
#
_symmetry.space_group_name_H-M   'P 1'
#
loop_
_entity.id
_entity.type
_entity.pdbx_description
1 polymer ?
#
loop_
_entity_poly.entity_id
_entity_poly.type
_entity_poly.pdbx_seq_one_letter_code
_entity_poly.pdbx_strand_id
1 'polypeptide(L)'
;MGLRLRPVTGQSVGVNLHDWIDELCDVLDLEAEVDEGLLKDLTRIAAENVEHAAGPVTTYLLGFAAGSKDADPEQVEQLAALAQTLAEGWDRPAGFRDPVDIDDPVPDDSAVDHTGESLEDFEDVEKAEDPDDVED
;
A
#
# COMPACT_ATOMS: atom_id res chain seq x y z
N MET A 1 2.86 15.54 -22.82
CA MET A 1 3.53 16.31 -21.76
C MET A 1 4.75 15.53 -21.31
N GLY A 2 5.96 16.04 -21.54
CA GLY A 2 7.19 15.36 -21.13
C GLY A 2 7.55 15.73 -19.70
N LEU A 3 7.55 14.75 -18.80
CA LEU A 3 8.09 14.90 -17.44
C LEU A 3 9.59 15.19 -17.56
N ARG A 4 9.98 16.46 -17.39
CA ARG A 4 11.38 16.82 -17.22
C ARG A 4 11.76 16.50 -15.77
N LEU A 5 12.20 15.27 -15.55
CA LEU A 5 12.97 14.93 -14.35
C LEU A 5 14.11 15.94 -14.22
N ARG A 6 14.10 16.74 -13.15
CA ARG A 6 15.20 17.69 -12.89
C ARG A 6 16.50 16.89 -12.73
N PRO A 7 17.62 17.36 -13.30
CA PRO A 7 18.90 16.71 -13.07
C PRO A 7 19.25 16.86 -11.58
N VAL A 8 19.30 15.73 -10.86
CA VAL A 8 19.75 15.70 -9.47
C VAL A 8 21.26 16.00 -9.47
N THR A 9 21.60 17.28 -9.34
CA THR A 9 22.99 17.69 -9.15
C THR A 9 23.47 17.13 -7.82
N GLY A 10 24.54 16.34 -7.87
CA GLY A 10 25.10 15.61 -6.74
C GLY A 10 25.36 16.48 -5.51
N GLN A 11 24.43 16.42 -4.57
CA GLN A 11 24.66 16.58 -3.15
C GLN A 11 23.62 15.72 -2.46
N SER A 12 24.05 14.63 -1.81
CA SER A 12 23.19 13.80 -0.96
C SER A 12 22.85 14.58 0.31
N VAL A 13 22.00 15.60 0.16
CA VAL A 13 21.19 16.12 1.24
C VAL A 13 20.05 15.12 1.36
N GLY A 14 19.87 14.50 2.53
CA GLY A 14 18.75 13.57 2.73
C GLY A 14 17.45 14.23 2.27
N VAL A 15 16.63 13.47 1.53
CA VAL A 15 15.35 13.98 1.03
C VAL A 15 14.53 14.45 2.23
N ASN A 16 14.17 15.73 2.26
CA ASN A 16 13.26 16.26 3.27
C ASN A 16 11.86 15.71 2.98
N LEU A 17 11.09 15.38 4.03
CA LEU A 17 9.75 14.81 3.84
C LEU A 17 8.81 15.79 3.12
N HIS A 18 8.94 17.10 3.32
CA HIS A 18 8.19 18.10 2.56
C HIS A 18 8.54 18.05 1.06
N ASP A 19 9.83 18.00 0.71
CA ASP A 19 10.27 17.88 -0.69
C ASP A 19 9.73 16.59 -1.35
N TRP A 20 9.67 15.51 -0.59
CA TRP A 20 9.08 14.24 -1.06
C TRP A 20 7.58 14.36 -1.29
N ILE A 21 6.84 14.98 -0.36
CA ILE A 21 5.39 15.18 -0.49
C ILE A 21 5.09 16.04 -1.72
N ASP A 22 5.80 17.15 -1.90
CA ASP A 22 5.61 18.05 -3.04
C ASP A 22 5.85 17.32 -4.38
N GLU A 23 6.96 16.58 -4.52
CA GLU A 23 7.25 15.82 -5.74
C GLU A 23 6.23 14.70 -5.97
N LEU A 24 5.74 14.05 -4.91
CA LEU A 24 4.72 13.02 -5.02
C LEU A 24 3.38 13.62 -5.48
N CYS A 25 2.99 14.77 -4.95
CA CYS A 25 1.80 15.51 -5.39
C CYS A 25 1.92 15.89 -6.87
N ASP A 26 3.08 16.37 -7.32
CA ASP A 26 3.34 16.70 -8.73
C ASP A 26 3.21 15.47 -9.64
N VAL A 27 3.74 14.31 -9.22
CA VAL A 27 3.66 13.06 -10.01
C VAL A 27 2.22 12.53 -10.08
N LEU A 28 1.45 12.71 -9.02
CA LEU A 28 0.07 12.22 -8.93
C LEU A 28 -0.97 13.23 -9.41
N ASP A 29 -0.56 14.43 -9.81
CA ASP A 29 -1.45 15.54 -10.21
C ASP A 29 -2.46 15.90 -9.09
N LEU A 30 -1.94 16.06 -7.87
CA LEU A 30 -2.71 16.36 -6.67
C LEU A 30 -2.47 17.79 -6.18
N GLU A 31 -3.56 18.53 -5.94
CA GLU A 31 -3.54 19.78 -5.18
C GLU A 31 -3.94 19.48 -3.73
N ALA A 32 -3.02 18.95 -2.93
CA ALA A 32 -3.26 18.54 -1.55
C ALA A 32 -2.25 19.16 -0.56
N GLU A 33 -2.75 19.61 0.58
CA GLU A 33 -1.95 20.01 1.74
C GLU A 33 -2.05 18.92 2.81
N VAL A 34 -0.90 18.40 3.25
CA VAL A 34 -0.83 17.26 4.18
C VAL A 34 -0.33 17.71 5.55
N ASP A 35 -1.14 17.52 6.58
CA ASP A 35 -0.69 17.64 7.97
C ASP A 35 0.08 16.37 8.39
N GLU A 36 1.40 16.43 8.27
CA GLU A 36 2.28 15.32 8.66
C GLU A 36 2.20 14.97 10.14
N GLY A 37 1.97 15.95 11.02
CA GLY A 37 1.92 15.73 12.46
C GLY A 37 0.69 14.90 12.81
N LEU A 38 -0.46 15.33 12.30
CA LEU A 38 -1.72 14.61 12.42
C LEU A 38 -1.60 13.17 11.91
N LEU A 39 -1.04 12.96 10.71
CA LEU A 39 -0.91 11.61 10.14
C LEU A 39 0.04 10.73 10.95
N LYS A 40 1.17 11.26 11.42
CA LYS A 40 2.14 10.51 12.25
C LYS A 40 1.51 10.08 13.57
N ASP A 41 0.82 10.99 14.24
CA ASP A 41 0.18 10.70 15.52
C ASP A 41 -0.96 9.69 15.35
N LEU A 42 -1.82 9.87 14.33
CA LEU A 42 -2.89 8.92 14.05
C LEU A 42 -2.37 7.52 13.69
N THR A 43 -1.32 7.46 12.85
CA THR A 43 -0.65 6.20 12.49
C THR A 43 -0.15 5.48 13.74
N ARG A 44 0.50 6.23 14.64
CA ARG A 44 1.02 5.69 15.89
C ARG A 44 -0.09 5.15 16.78
N ILE A 45 -1.16 5.92 16.99
CA ILE A 45 -2.29 5.51 17.83
C ILE A 45 -2.94 4.24 17.28
N ALA A 46 -3.19 4.18 15.98
CA ALA A 46 -3.77 2.99 15.35
C ALA A 46 -2.86 1.76 15.51
N ALA A 47 -1.55 1.93 15.26
CA ALA A 47 -0.58 0.85 15.38
C ALA A 47 -0.42 0.31 16.81
N GLU A 48 -0.49 1.21 17.81
CA GLU A 48 -0.34 0.85 19.23
C GLU A 48 -1.61 0.23 19.83
N ASN A 49 -2.81 0.63 19.38
CA ASN A 49 -4.08 0.19 20.00
C ASN A 49 -4.80 -0.93 19.24
N VAL A 50 -4.57 -1.10 17.93
CA VAL A 50 -5.30 -2.09 17.11
C VAL A 50 -4.40 -3.25 16.73
N GLU A 51 -3.42 -3.01 15.85
CA GLU A 51 -2.37 -3.94 15.43
C GLU A 51 -1.32 -3.18 14.61
N HIS A 52 -0.13 -3.76 14.39
CA HIS A 52 0.97 -3.05 13.72
C HIS A 52 0.59 -2.53 12.32
N ALA A 53 -0.20 -3.28 11.54
CA ALA A 53 -0.61 -2.85 10.21
C ALA A 53 -1.74 -1.80 10.21
N ALA A 54 -2.37 -1.51 11.35
CA ALA A 54 -3.47 -0.57 11.41
C ALA A 54 -3.05 0.86 11.07
N GLY A 55 -1.80 1.25 11.34
CA GLY A 55 -1.26 2.56 10.99
C GLY A 55 -1.42 2.93 9.50
N PRO A 56 -0.78 2.21 8.57
CA PRO A 56 -0.91 2.48 7.14
C PRO A 56 -2.33 2.28 6.59
N VAL A 57 -3.10 1.31 7.13
CA VAL A 57 -4.51 1.12 6.73
C VAL A 57 -5.36 2.34 7.10
N THR A 58 -5.15 2.90 8.30
CA THR A 58 -5.89 4.06 8.80
C THR A 58 -5.63 5.29 7.95
N THR A 59 -4.36 5.59 7.62
CA THR A 59 -4.02 6.78 6.83
C THR A 59 -4.50 6.67 5.37
N TYR A 60 -4.44 5.48 4.77
CA TYR A 60 -5.04 5.23 3.45
C TYR A 60 -6.55 5.52 3.45
N LEU A 61 -7.28 4.98 4.44
CA LEU A 61 -8.73 5.18 4.53
C LEU A 61 -9.12 6.62 4.87
N LEU A 62 -8.34 7.31 5.71
CA LEU A 62 -8.54 8.72 6.00
C LEU A 62 -8.41 9.56 4.72
N GLY A 63 -7.34 9.36 3.94
CA GLY A 63 -7.14 10.04 2.66
C GLY A 63 -8.25 9.72 1.65
N PHE A 64 -8.65 8.45 1.56
CA PHE A 64 -9.76 8.03 0.70
C PHE A 64 -11.09 8.68 1.11
N ALA A 65 -11.38 8.74 2.41
CA ALA A 65 -12.59 9.37 2.93
C ALA A 65 -12.59 10.88 2.70
N ALA A 66 -11.45 11.55 2.89
CA ALA A 66 -11.27 12.96 2.62
C ALA A 66 -11.56 13.29 1.15
N GLY A 67 -10.91 12.58 0.22
CA GLY A 67 -11.13 12.77 -1.22
C GLY A 67 -12.57 12.41 -1.65
N SER A 68 -13.16 11.37 -1.10
CA SER A 68 -14.54 10.97 -1.42
C SER A 68 -15.60 11.97 -0.94
N LYS A 69 -15.26 12.82 0.03
CA LYS A 69 -16.16 13.81 0.65
C LYS A 69 -15.87 15.24 0.20
N ASP A 70 -14.83 15.44 -0.61
CA ASP A 70 -14.28 16.79 -0.92
C ASP A 70 -14.03 17.58 0.38
N ALA A 71 -13.40 16.90 1.36
CA ALA A 71 -13.24 17.41 2.71
C ALA A 71 -12.26 18.58 2.75
N ASP A 72 -12.67 19.68 3.39
CA ASP A 72 -11.75 20.75 3.80
C ASP A 72 -10.86 20.30 4.98
N PRO A 73 -9.80 21.06 5.34
CA PRO A 73 -8.87 20.68 6.42
C PRO A 73 -9.56 20.42 7.77
N GLU A 74 -10.60 21.19 8.12
CA GLU A 74 -11.34 21.01 9.37
C GLU A 74 -12.11 19.68 9.36
N GLN A 75 -12.69 19.32 8.22
CA GLN A 75 -13.36 18.04 8.04
C GLN A 75 -12.37 16.86 8.08
N VAL A 76 -11.15 17.03 7.57
CA VAL A 76 -10.09 16.01 7.69
C VAL A 76 -9.71 15.78 9.15
N GLU A 77 -9.55 16.85 9.94
CA GLU A 77 -9.29 16.75 11.38
C GLU A 77 -10.43 16.01 12.10
N GLN A 78 -11.69 16.28 11.74
CA GLN A 78 -12.84 15.58 12.30
C GLN A 78 -12.84 14.09 11.95
N LEU A 79 -12.52 13.74 10.71
CA LEU A 79 -12.39 12.34 10.28
C LEU A 79 -11.24 11.63 11.03
N ALA A 80 -10.12 12.31 11.22
CA ALA A 80 -8.98 11.80 11.99
C ALA A 80 -9.37 11.57 13.46
N ALA A 81 -10.11 12.50 14.08
CA ALA A 81 -10.60 12.36 15.45
C ALA A 81 -11.54 11.16 15.62
N LEU A 82 -12.40 10.88 14.63
CA LEU A 82 -13.24 9.68 14.63
C LEU A 82 -12.42 8.39 14.56
N ALA A 83 -11.41 8.36 13.67
CA ALA A 83 -10.51 7.22 13.55
C ALA A 83 -9.68 7.00 14.83
N GLN A 84 -9.17 8.07 15.43
CA GLN A 84 -8.47 8.04 16.71
C GLN A 84 -9.36 7.47 17.82
N THR A 85 -10.58 7.99 17.97
CA THR A 85 -11.54 7.51 18.99
C THR A 85 -11.85 6.02 18.82
N LEU A 86 -11.99 5.57 17.58
CA LEU A 86 -12.21 4.15 17.27
C LEU A 86 -11.01 3.29 17.68
N ALA A 87 -9.79 3.74 17.37
CA ALA A 87 -8.57 3.02 17.72
C ALA A 87 -8.34 2.95 19.24
N GLU A 88 -8.51 4.07 19.96
CA GLU A 88 -8.37 4.12 21.43
C GLU A 88 -9.41 3.26 22.16
N GLY A 89 -10.61 3.12 21.57
CA GLY A 89 -11.68 2.27 22.11
C GLY A 89 -11.58 0.80 21.71
N TRP A 90 -10.52 0.38 21.00
CA TRP A 90 -10.38 -0.98 20.50
C TRP A 90 -9.89 -1.95 21.60
N ASP A 91 -10.78 -2.81 22.08
CA ASP A 91 -10.56 -3.74 23.22
C ASP A 91 -9.63 -4.94 22.92
N ARG A 92 -8.87 -4.90 21.82
CA ARG A 92 -7.86 -5.91 21.48
C ARG A 92 -6.50 -5.22 21.39
N PRO A 93 -5.65 -5.33 22.43
CA PRO A 93 -4.37 -4.65 22.44
C PRO A 93 -3.46 -5.16 21.32
N ALA A 94 -2.65 -4.26 20.75
CA ALA A 94 -1.67 -4.60 19.73
C ALA A 94 -0.73 -5.71 20.23
N GLY A 95 -0.51 -6.73 19.38
CA GLY A 95 0.27 -7.92 19.73
C GLY A 95 -0.55 -9.12 20.19
N PHE A 96 -1.89 -9.04 20.16
CA PHE A 96 -2.73 -10.24 20.22
C PHE A 96 -2.50 -11.09 18.96
N ARG A 97 -1.55 -12.03 19.05
CA ARG A 97 -1.33 -13.05 18.03
C ARG A 97 -2.61 -13.85 17.84
N ASP A 98 -3.03 -14.04 16.59
CA ASP A 98 -4.13 -14.95 16.29
C ASP A 98 -3.73 -16.33 16.82
N PRO A 99 -4.56 -17.05 17.60
CA PRO A 99 -4.20 -18.38 18.10
C PRO A 99 -3.95 -19.42 16.99
N VAL A 100 -4.22 -19.07 15.73
CA VAL A 100 -3.96 -19.86 14.52
C VAL A 100 -2.69 -19.45 13.79
N ASP A 101 -2.01 -18.38 14.22
CA ASP A 101 -0.70 -17.98 13.70
C ASP A 101 0.37 -18.90 14.32
N ILE A 102 0.51 -20.09 13.74
CA ILE A 102 1.52 -21.05 14.12
C ILE A 102 2.86 -20.51 13.59
N ASP A 103 3.78 -20.16 14.49
CA ASP A 103 5.22 -19.94 14.19
C ASP A 103 5.87 -21.28 13.80
N ASP A 104 5.30 -22.01 12.82
CA ASP A 104 5.94 -23.19 12.27
C ASP A 104 7.11 -22.69 11.42
N PRO A 105 8.32 -23.23 11.62
CA PRO A 105 9.46 -22.87 10.78
C PRO A 105 9.08 -23.13 9.33
N VAL A 106 8.97 -22.07 8.53
CA VAL A 106 8.75 -22.17 7.09
C VAL A 106 9.88 -23.05 6.55
N PRO A 107 9.56 -24.22 5.96
CA PRO A 107 10.57 -25.06 5.35
C PRO A 107 11.34 -24.26 4.31
N ASP A 108 12.66 -24.41 4.29
CA ASP A 108 13.51 -23.80 3.27
C ASP A 108 13.11 -24.35 1.88
N ASP A 109 12.38 -23.54 1.14
CA ASP A 109 11.87 -23.83 -0.20
C ASP A 109 12.91 -23.51 -1.28
N SER A 110 14.13 -23.06 -0.93
CA SER A 110 15.20 -22.79 -1.89
C SER A 110 15.70 -24.02 -2.64
N ALA A 111 15.40 -25.22 -2.14
CA ALA A 111 15.68 -26.49 -2.80
C ALA A 111 14.58 -26.90 -3.81
N VAL A 112 13.47 -26.16 -3.87
CA VAL A 112 12.42 -26.36 -4.87
C VAL A 112 12.92 -25.83 -6.21
N ASP A 113 12.96 -26.70 -7.19
CA ASP A 113 13.38 -26.35 -8.54
C ASP A 113 12.25 -25.63 -9.29
N HIS A 114 12.29 -24.29 -9.27
CA HIS A 114 11.39 -23.44 -10.04
C HIS A 114 11.82 -23.27 -11.51
N THR A 115 12.92 -23.91 -11.96
CA THR A 115 13.42 -23.72 -13.33
C THR A 115 12.57 -24.42 -14.39
N GLY A 116 11.62 -25.27 -13.97
CA GLY A 116 10.60 -25.86 -14.84
C GLY A 116 9.37 -24.97 -15.09
N GLU A 117 9.13 -23.94 -14.27
CA GLU A 117 7.98 -23.04 -14.44
C GLU A 117 8.33 -21.89 -15.39
N SER A 118 8.63 -22.24 -16.65
CA SER A 118 8.68 -21.27 -17.75
C SER A 118 7.26 -20.89 -18.16
N LEU A 119 7.01 -19.61 -18.42
CA LEU A 119 5.77 -19.11 -19.02
C LEU A 119 5.40 -19.81 -20.35
N GLU A 120 6.37 -20.47 -20.97
CA GLU A 120 6.22 -21.23 -22.23
C GLU A 120 5.36 -22.49 -22.05
N ASP A 121 5.26 -23.07 -20.85
CA ASP A 121 4.45 -24.28 -20.57
C ASP A 121 2.93 -24.00 -20.62
N PHE A 122 2.52 -22.73 -20.63
CA PHE A 122 1.13 -22.30 -20.80
C PHE A 122 0.74 -22.06 -22.27
N GLU A 123 1.68 -22.12 -23.23
CA GLU A 123 1.41 -21.84 -24.64
C GLU A 123 0.81 -23.04 -25.42
N ASP A 124 0.79 -24.25 -24.84
CA ASP A 124 0.29 -25.47 -25.49
C ASP A 124 -1.25 -25.65 -25.48
N VAL A 125 -2.02 -24.63 -25.05
CA VAL A 125 -3.51 -24.69 -25.10
C VAL A 125 -4.10 -24.25 -26.45
N GLU A 126 -3.32 -23.67 -27.37
CA GLU A 126 -3.81 -23.20 -28.69
C GLU A 126 -3.22 -24.01 -29.85
N LYS A 127 -3.50 -25.33 -29.88
CA LYS A 127 -3.56 -26.06 -31.15
C LYS A 127 -4.77 -26.97 -31.18
N ALA A 128 -5.95 -26.35 -31.23
CA ALA A 128 -7.12 -27.03 -31.77
C ALA A 128 -6.76 -27.50 -33.18
N GLU A 129 -6.81 -28.81 -33.38
CA GLU A 129 -6.64 -29.47 -34.67
C GLU A 129 -7.58 -28.82 -35.70
N ASP A 130 -7.02 -28.40 -36.83
CA ASP A 130 -7.76 -27.87 -37.97
C ASP A 130 -8.74 -28.96 -38.47
N PRO A 131 -10.06 -28.77 -38.37
CA PRO A 131 -11.03 -29.85 -38.63
C PRO A 131 -11.23 -30.20 -40.11
N ASP A 132 -10.48 -29.60 -41.05
CA ASP A 132 -10.73 -29.73 -42.49
C ASP A 132 -9.80 -30.71 -43.25
N ASP A 133 -8.93 -31.48 -42.58
CA ASP A 133 -8.07 -32.49 -43.23
C ASP A 133 -8.71 -33.91 -43.23
N VAL A 134 -9.98 -33.98 -43.63
CA VAL A 134 -10.69 -35.25 -43.92
C VAL A 134 -10.93 -35.33 -45.44
N GLU A 135 -9.93 -35.81 -46.18
CA GLU A 135 -10.16 -36.26 -47.57
C GLU A 135 -10.83 -37.64 -47.59
N ASP A 136 -11.83 -37.77 -48.49
CA ASP A 136 -12.77 -38.88 -48.74
C ASP A 136 -12.09 -40.25 -49.03
#